data_AF-A0A932CIL9-F1
#
_entry.id   AF-A0A932CIL9-F1
#
_cell.length_a   1.000
_cell.length_b   1.000
_cell.length_c   1.000
_cell.angle_alpha   90.00
_cell.angle_beta   90.00
_cell.angle_gamma   90.00
#
_symmetry.space_group_name_H-M   'P 1'
#
loop_
_entity.id
_entity.type
_entity.pdbx_description
1 polymer ?
#
loop_
_entity_poly.entity_id
_entity_poly.type
_entity_poly.pdbx_seq_one_letter_code
_entity_poly.pdbx_strand_id
1 'polypeptide(L)'
;MALRLLKVSPEEGAAGTAITVTGDSLPPGKVVELVWAARMDDSEMKHERFSVGSPVADATGEFTASVTAMAISDHCELYDIYAVVEGEALAKGGFRVPQPGGSPLF
;
A
#
# COMPACT_ATOMS: atom_id res chain seq x y z
N MET A 1 11.21 16.21 -1.42
CA MET A 1 10.61 15.80 -0.13
C MET A 1 10.78 14.30 0.01
N ALA A 2 11.03 13.80 1.22
CA ALA A 2 11.10 12.37 1.48
C ALA A 2 9.69 11.85 1.81
N LEU A 3 9.32 10.70 1.24
CA LEU A 3 8.08 10.00 1.60
C LEU A 3 8.20 9.50 3.05
N ARG A 4 7.15 9.72 3.84
CA ARG A 4 7.05 9.10 5.17
C ARG A 4 6.80 7.61 5.06
N LEU A 5 7.10 6.88 6.12
CA LEU A 5 6.86 5.45 6.19
C LEU A 5 5.44 5.20 6.72
N LEU A 6 4.62 4.46 5.97
CA LEU A 6 3.38 3.91 6.48
C LEU A 6 3.69 2.62 7.25
N LYS A 7 3.01 2.46 8.39
CA LYS A 7 3.05 1.22 9.14
C LYS A 7 1.99 0.27 8.59
N VAL A 8 2.43 -0.88 8.12
CA VAL A 8 1.59 -1.90 7.49
C VAL A 8 1.68 -3.16 8.32
N SER A 9 0.54 -3.69 8.77
CA SER A 9 0.48 -4.88 9.62
C SER A 9 -0.71 -5.78 9.23
N PRO A 10 -0.47 -7.05 8.87
CA PRO A 10 0.85 -7.67 8.65
C PRO A 10 1.59 -7.02 7.47
N GLU A 11 2.91 -7.22 7.38
CA GLU A 11 3.72 -6.76 6.22
C GLU A 11 3.73 -7.77 5.07
N GLU A 12 3.25 -8.99 5.31
CA GLU A 12 3.11 -10.04 4.31
C GLU A 12 1.86 -10.90 4.52
N GLY A 13 1.34 -11.48 3.44
CA GLY A 13 0.18 -12.36 3.48
C GLY A 13 -0.42 -12.62 2.10
N ALA A 14 -1.19 -13.70 1.96
CA ALA A 14 -1.81 -14.05 0.69
C ALA A 14 -2.81 -12.97 0.22
N ALA A 15 -3.11 -12.95 -1.09
CA ALA A 15 -4.18 -12.10 -1.61
C ALA A 15 -5.51 -12.38 -0.87
N GLY A 16 -6.24 -11.32 -0.54
CA GLY A 16 -7.43 -11.38 0.33
C GLY A 16 -7.14 -11.19 1.83
N THR A 17 -5.87 -11.14 2.25
CA THR A 17 -5.52 -10.87 3.65
C THR A 17 -5.93 -9.45 4.05
N ALA A 18 -6.56 -9.30 5.21
CA ALA A 18 -6.86 -8.00 5.79
C ALA A 18 -5.58 -7.38 6.37
N ILE A 19 -5.27 -6.16 5.94
CA ILE A 19 -4.09 -5.40 6.31
C ILE A 19 -4.53 -4.12 7.01
N THR A 20 -3.90 -3.81 8.13
CA THR A 20 -4.04 -2.50 8.78
C THR A 20 -2.91 -1.59 8.31
N VAL A 21 -3.28 -0.46 7.73
CA VAL A 21 -2.37 0.62 7.32
C VAL A 21 -2.58 1.79 8.25
N THR A 22 -1.49 2.20 8.90
CA THR A 22 -1.45 3.38 9.76
C THR A 22 -0.43 4.36 9.21
N GLY A 23 -0.80 5.62 9.12
CA GLY A 23 0.10 6.71 8.74
C GLY A 23 -0.02 7.87 9.71
N ASP A 24 1.08 8.58 9.92
CA ASP A 24 1.18 9.69 10.86
C ASP A 24 1.69 10.97 10.20
N SER A 25 1.58 12.05 10.97
CA SER A 25 2.07 13.39 10.63
C SER A 25 1.44 14.00 9.37
N LEU A 26 0.39 13.40 8.81
CA LEU A 26 -0.30 13.86 7.61
C LEU A 26 -1.09 15.14 7.89
N PRO A 27 -1.47 15.91 6.86
CA PRO A 27 -2.30 17.08 7.06
C PRO A 27 -3.63 16.71 7.76
N PRO A 28 -3.92 17.24 8.96
CA PRO A 28 -5.09 16.84 9.73
C PRO A 28 -6.39 17.24 9.01
N GLY A 29 -7.39 16.36 9.08
CA GLY A 29 -8.70 16.56 8.43
C GLY A 29 -8.69 16.40 6.91
N LYS A 30 -7.59 15.94 6.29
CA LYS A 30 -7.53 15.66 4.86
C LYS A 30 -7.87 14.21 4.54
N VAL A 31 -8.50 14.02 3.38
CA VAL A 31 -8.72 12.69 2.80
C VAL A 31 -7.37 12.17 2.30
N VAL A 32 -7.00 10.98 2.75
CA VAL A 32 -5.81 10.25 2.37
C VAL A 32 -6.23 9.13 1.44
N GLU A 33 -5.95 9.26 0.15
CA GLU A 33 -6.18 8.20 -0.81
C GLU A 33 -5.08 7.14 -0.69
N LEU A 34 -5.46 5.92 -0.35
CA LEU A 34 -4.56 4.77 -0.30
C LEU A 34 -4.52 4.11 -1.66
N VAL A 35 -3.37 4.20 -2.31
CA VAL A 35 -3.14 3.67 -3.64
C VAL A 35 -2.23 2.45 -3.55
N TRP A 36 -2.73 1.30 -3.97
CA TRP A 36 -2.01 0.04 -4.05
C TRP A 36 -1.39 -0.11 -5.44
N ALA A 37 -0.09 -0.37 -5.50
CA ALA A 37 0.65 -0.49 -6.76
C ALA A 37 1.58 -1.71 -6.71
N ALA A 38 1.59 -2.52 -7.76
CA ALA A 38 2.59 -3.56 -7.94
C ALA A 38 3.98 -2.92 -8.15
N ARG A 39 4.98 -3.41 -7.42
CA ARG A 39 6.37 -3.00 -7.59
C ARG A 39 7.00 -3.89 -8.67
N MET A 40 6.90 -3.44 -9.91
CA MET A 40 7.52 -4.10 -11.06
C MET A 40 8.77 -3.32 -11.48
N ASP A 41 9.84 -4.04 -11.84
CA ASP A 41 11.08 -3.44 -12.37
C ASP A 41 10.94 -3.01 -13.84
N ASP A 42 9.86 -3.42 -14.52
CA ASP A 42 9.69 -3.18 -15.94
C ASP A 42 8.99 -1.84 -16.23
N SER A 43 9.68 -0.97 -16.96
CA SER A 43 9.22 0.40 -17.26
C SER A 43 8.04 0.44 -18.25
N GLU A 44 7.70 -0.66 -18.92
CA GLU A 44 6.63 -0.71 -19.95
C GLU A 44 5.28 -1.21 -19.42
N MET A 45 5.25 -1.92 -18.29
CA MET A 45 3.97 -2.32 -17.70
C MET A 45 3.31 -1.10 -17.07
N LYS A 46 2.15 -0.70 -17.63
CA LYS A 46 1.23 0.28 -17.02
C LYS A 46 1.18 -0.02 -15.53
N HIS A 47 1.65 0.92 -14.70
CA HIS A 47 1.57 0.77 -13.26
C HIS A 47 0.08 0.71 -12.90
N GLU A 48 -0.47 -0.49 -12.78
CA GLU A 48 -1.84 -0.70 -12.39
C GLU A 48 -1.95 -0.31 -10.92
N ARG A 49 -2.45 0.90 -10.71
CA ARG A 49 -2.66 1.50 -9.40
C ARG A 49 -4.14 1.40 -9.08
N PHE A 50 -4.44 0.85 -7.91
CA PHE A 50 -5.81 0.72 -7.44
C PHE A 50 -5.99 1.51 -6.15
N SER A 51 -7.04 2.32 -6.11
CA SER A 51 -7.47 2.95 -4.87
C SER A 51 -8.11 1.89 -3.98
N VAL A 52 -7.50 1.60 -2.84
CA VAL A 52 -7.96 0.55 -1.89
C VAL A 52 -8.68 1.14 -0.68
N GLY A 53 -8.69 2.46 -0.53
CA GLY A 53 -9.40 3.15 0.52
C GLY A 53 -9.10 4.65 0.55
N SER A 54 -9.92 5.40 1.27
CA SER A 54 -9.77 6.86 1.42
C SER A 54 -10.04 7.32 2.86
N PRO A 55 -9.26 6.85 3.86
CA PRO A 55 -9.40 7.32 5.23
C PRO A 55 -9.18 8.83 5.35
N VAL A 56 -9.76 9.44 6.37
CA VAL A 56 -9.52 10.84 6.73
C VAL A 56 -8.50 10.87 7.86
N ALA A 57 -7.44 11.68 7.71
CA ALA A 57 -6.51 11.93 8.79
C ALA A 57 -7.21 12.68 9.93
N ASP A 58 -7.01 12.25 11.16
CA ASP A 58 -7.60 12.84 12.35
C ASP A 58 -6.98 14.21 12.69
N ALA A 59 -7.39 14.80 13.81
CA ALA A 59 -6.89 16.10 14.25
C ALA A 59 -5.38 16.12 14.58
N THR A 60 -4.78 14.95 14.80
CA THR A 60 -3.35 14.77 15.05
C THR A 60 -2.56 14.48 13.78
N GLY A 61 -3.24 14.33 12.64
CA GLY A 61 -2.62 13.95 11.37
C GLY A 61 -2.36 12.46 11.24
N GLU A 62 -3.02 11.64 12.06
CA GLU A 62 -2.92 10.19 12.04
C GLU A 62 -4.14 9.58 11.34
N PHE A 63 -3.96 8.47 10.63
CA PHE A 63 -5.08 7.68 10.13
C PHE A 63 -4.81 6.20 10.36
N THR A 64 -5.88 5.44 10.52
CA THR A 64 -5.83 3.98 10.49
C THR A 64 -6.92 3.47 9.56
N ALA A 65 -6.54 2.60 8.62
CA ALA A 65 -7.45 1.99 7.66
C ALA A 65 -7.20 0.49 7.55
N SER A 66 -8.29 -0.26 7.38
CA SER A 66 -8.22 -1.66 6.98
C SER A 66 -8.36 -1.75 5.47
N VAL A 67 -7.39 -2.36 4.81
CA VAL A 67 -7.37 -2.61 3.36
C VAL A 67 -7.19 -4.10 3.11
N THR A 68 -7.62 -4.59 1.95
CA THR A 68 -7.46 -6.00 1.59
C THR A 68 -6.29 -6.14 0.62
N ALA A 69 -5.38 -7.08 0.89
CA ALA A 69 -4.28 -7.41 0.00
C ALA A 69 -4.81 -7.85 -1.38
N MET A 70 -4.33 -7.22 -2.46
CA MET A 70 -4.74 -7.59 -3.82
C MET A 70 -3.54 -8.10 -4.61
N ALA A 71 -3.65 -9.30 -5.16
CA ALA A 71 -2.73 -9.77 -6.20
C ALA A 71 -3.23 -9.26 -7.55
N ILE A 72 -2.64 -8.16 -8.01
CA ILE A 72 -2.97 -7.55 -9.31
C ILE A 72 -2.23 -8.26 -10.44
N SER A 73 -1.05 -8.81 -10.14
CA SER A 73 -0.25 -9.58 -11.08
C SER A 73 0.27 -10.85 -10.41
N ASP A 74 0.14 -11.95 -11.11
CA ASP A 74 0.71 -13.27 -10.77
C ASP A 74 2.25 -13.27 -10.80
N HIS A 75 2.87 -12.26 -11.42
CA HIS A 75 4.32 -12.10 -11.49
C HIS A 75 4.90 -11.15 -10.43
N CYS A 76 4.06 -10.56 -9.58
CA CYS A 76 4.50 -9.59 -8.58
C CYS A 76 4.23 -10.08 -7.15
N GLU A 77 5.28 -10.13 -6.34
CA GLU A 77 5.19 -10.44 -4.91
C GLU A 77 5.23 -9.18 -4.03
N LEU A 78 5.77 -8.06 -4.54
CA LEU A 78 5.99 -6.84 -3.77
C LEU A 78 5.02 -5.74 -4.20
N TYR A 79 4.29 -5.19 -3.25
CA TYR A 79 3.34 -4.13 -3.49
C TYR A 79 3.69 -2.92 -2.64
N ASP A 80 3.63 -1.75 -3.26
CA ASP A 80 3.78 -0.47 -2.60
C ASP A 80 2.40 0.13 -2.33
N ILE A 81 2.20 0.65 -1.12
CA ILE A 81 0.98 1.34 -0.69
C ILE A 81 1.35 2.81 -0.54
N TYR A 82 0.74 3.69 -1.33
CA TYR A 82 0.96 5.13 -1.25
C TYR A 82 -0.19 5.81 -0.53
N ALA A 83 0.12 6.73 0.36
CA ALA A 83 -0.84 7.68 0.93
C ALA A 83 -0.75 8.98 0.12
N VAL A 84 -1.76 9.21 -0.70
CA VAL A 84 -1.86 10.38 -1.59
C VAL A 84 -2.84 11.38 -0.97
N VAL A 85 -2.39 12.61 -0.78
CA VAL A 85 -3.22 13.71 -0.27
C VAL A 85 -3.18 14.82 -1.30
N GLU A 86 -4.35 15.24 -1.80
CA GLU A 86 -4.47 16.30 -2.82
C GLU A 86 -3.61 16.05 -4.07
N GLY A 87 -3.41 14.78 -4.43
CA GLY A 87 -2.62 14.36 -5.60
C GLY A 87 -1.12 14.19 -5.34
N GLU A 88 -0.63 14.48 -4.13
CA GLU A 88 0.77 14.27 -3.76
C GLU A 88 0.92 13.05 -2.86
N ALA A 89 1.81 12.12 -3.23
CA ALA A 89 2.18 11.01 -2.36
C ALA A 89 3.02 11.55 -1.18
N LEU A 90 2.47 11.46 0.02
CA LEU A 90 3.11 11.95 1.25
C LEU A 90 3.74 10.83 2.08
N ALA A 91 3.20 9.62 2.00
CA ALA A 91 3.75 8.45 2.69
C ALA A 91 3.66 7.19 1.82
N LYS A 92 4.49 6.19 2.17
CA LYS A 92 4.61 4.93 1.47
C LYS A 92 4.81 3.77 2.46
N GLY A 93 4.10 2.68 2.23
CA GLY A 93 4.29 1.38 2.90
C GLY A 93 4.58 0.30 1.87
N GLY A 94 5.03 -0.85 2.37
CA GLY A 94 5.24 -2.05 1.56
C GLY A 94 4.41 -3.20 2.10
N PHE A 95 3.93 -4.05 1.21
CA PHE A 95 3.30 -5.31 1.55
C PHE A 95 3.76 -6.41 0.59
N ARG A 96 4.02 -7.61 1.11
CA ARG A 96 4.39 -8.75 0.30
C ARG A 96 3.24 -9.74 0.17
N VAL A 97 2.86 -10.06 -1.07
CA VAL A 97 1.92 -11.14 -1.38
C VAL A 97 2.73 -12.35 -1.86
N PRO A 98 3.04 -13.33 -1.00
CA PRO A 98 3.68 -14.56 -1.45
C PRO A 98 2.77 -15.30 -2.42
N GLN A 99 3.31 -15.67 -3.58
CA GLN A 99 2.56 -16.42 -4.60
C GLN A 99 2.34 -17.88 -4.13
N PRO A 100 1.12 -18.43 -4.24
CA PRO A 100 0.85 -19.82 -3.92
C PRO A 100 1.55 -20.72 -4.95
N GLY A 101 2.76 -21.18 -4.65
CA GLY A 101 3.54 -22.03 -5.55
C GLY A 101 5.03 -21.72 -5.65
N GLY A 102 5.56 -20.78 -4.84
CA GLY A 102 6.99 -20.62 -4.61
C GLY A 102 7.61 -21.91 -4.06
N SER A 103 7.88 -22.86 -4.94
CA SER A 103 8.55 -24.11 -4.62
C SER A 103 9.93 -23.75 -4.07
N PRO A 104 10.38 -24.31 -2.93
CA PRO A 104 11.80 -24.35 -2.66
C PRO A 104 12.41 -25.23 -3.75
N LEU A 105 13.08 -24.61 -4.72
CA LEU A 105 13.95 -25.33 -5.64
C LEU A 105 15.10 -25.89 -4.80
N PHE A 106 14.93 -27.14 -4.37
CA PHE A 106 16.01 -28.03 -3.95
C PHE A 106 16.60 -28.72 -5.18
#